data_AF-A0A668U0S0-F1
#
_entry.id   AF-A0A668U0S0-F1
#
_cell.length_a   1.000
_cell.length_b   1.000
_cell.length_c   1.000
_cell.angle_alpha   90.00
_cell.angle_beta   90.00
_cell.angle_gamma   90.00
#
_symmetry.space_group_name_H-M   'P 1'
#
loop_
_entity.id
_entity.type
_entity.pdbx_description
1 polymer ?
#
loop_
_entity_poly.entity_id
_entity_poly.type
_entity_poly.pdbx_seq_one_letter_code
_entity_poly.pdbx_strand_id
1 'polypeptide(L)'
;MLNRILFACLFLALSTEGSSLSCRWMDHKFRQHNEETLNLLDTMAKNVTNTTEVEVTVAFPNHLYRQVSKSSAEDKLAFTVQVLEEVAVLFEEDHSSASWEHSTVRNFLNIVNKQAKELHSCVSSLSLHMYFKRLSHHILKEMGHSAEAWEVIRKETKAHLMRAEQLASSLHTAH
;
A
#
# COMPACT_ATOMS: atom_id res chain seq x y z
N MET A 1 -3.33 -36.64 -25.47
CA MET A 1 -3.76 -35.23 -25.50
C MET A 1 -4.49 -34.78 -24.23
N LEU A 2 -5.03 -35.70 -23.41
CA LEU A 2 -5.63 -35.40 -22.10
C LEU A 2 -4.62 -34.83 -21.07
N ASN A 3 -3.35 -35.27 -21.14
CA ASN A 3 -2.32 -34.87 -20.17
C ASN A 3 -1.86 -33.40 -20.29
N ARG A 4 -2.03 -32.77 -21.47
CA ARG A 4 -1.68 -31.35 -21.68
C ARG A 4 -2.73 -30.38 -21.15
N ILE A 5 -4.00 -30.81 -21.14
CA ILE A 5 -5.13 -30.03 -20.63
C ILE A 5 -5.14 -30.08 -19.09
N LEU A 6 -4.77 -31.22 -18.50
CA LEU A 6 -4.66 -31.37 -17.04
C LEU A 6 -3.63 -30.41 -16.41
N PHE A 7 -2.48 -30.19 -17.07
CA PHE A 7 -1.50 -29.20 -16.61
C PHE A 7 -1.98 -27.75 -16.74
N ALA A 8 -2.72 -27.41 -17.80
CA ALA A 8 -3.26 -26.06 -17.98
C ALA A 8 -4.36 -25.73 -16.94
N CYS A 9 -5.13 -26.72 -16.49
CA CYS A 9 -6.14 -26.55 -15.46
C CYS A 9 -5.57 -26.46 -14.04
N LEU A 10 -4.43 -27.12 -13.76
CA LEU A 10 -3.76 -27.06 -12.44
C LEU A 10 -3.22 -25.65 -12.10
N PHE A 11 -2.88 -24.84 -13.10
CA PHE A 11 -2.47 -23.44 -12.88
C PHE A 11 -3.64 -22.47 -12.66
N LEU A 12 -4.84 -22.82 -13.13
CA LEU A 12 -6.05 -22.00 -12.97
C LEU A 12 -6.78 -22.26 -11.65
N ALA A 13 -6.48 -23.35 -10.94
CA ALA A 13 -7.15 -23.76 -9.70
C ALA A 13 -6.48 -23.26 -8.40
N LEU A 14 -5.38 -22.50 -8.46
CA LEU A 14 -4.68 -21.93 -7.30
C LEU A 14 -5.06 -20.47 -7.01
N SER A 15 -6.26 -20.07 -7.43
CA SER A 15 -6.85 -18.77 -7.12
C SER A 15 -7.66 -18.86 -5.83
N THR A 16 -6.97 -18.89 -4.69
CA THR A 16 -7.35 -18.24 -3.42
C THR A 16 -6.28 -18.57 -2.37
N GLU A 17 -6.01 -17.63 -1.46
CA GLU A 17 -5.05 -17.76 -0.35
C GLU A 17 -3.59 -17.39 -0.65
N GLY A 18 -3.39 -16.31 -1.41
CA GLY A 18 -2.21 -15.46 -1.23
C GLY A 18 -2.47 -14.39 -0.17
N SER A 19 -2.71 -14.75 1.09
CA SER A 19 -2.83 -13.72 2.14
C SER A 19 -1.43 -13.31 2.58
N SER A 20 -0.94 -12.18 2.08
CA SER A 20 0.24 -11.54 2.66
C SER A 20 -0.05 -11.22 4.13
N LEU A 21 0.87 -11.59 5.02
CA LEU A 21 0.74 -11.34 6.46
C LEU A 21 0.50 -9.84 6.76
N SER A 22 0.99 -8.95 5.90
CA SER A 22 0.77 -7.50 5.94
C SER A 22 -0.68 -7.12 5.65
N CYS A 23 -1.37 -7.74 4.70
CA CYS A 23 -2.80 -7.44 4.50
C CYS A 23 -3.67 -7.92 5.67
N ARG A 24 -3.27 -8.98 6.38
CA ARG A 24 -3.93 -9.38 7.64
C ARG A 24 -3.73 -8.35 8.75
N TRP A 25 -2.65 -7.58 8.73
CA TRP A 25 -2.44 -6.48 9.69
C TRP A 25 -3.58 -5.45 9.59
N MET A 26 -4.09 -5.18 8.38
CA MET A 26 -5.21 -4.24 8.19
C MET A 26 -6.49 -4.63 8.95
N ASP A 27 -6.74 -5.93 9.13
CA ASP A 27 -8.03 -6.45 9.62
C ASP A 27 -8.38 -5.95 11.04
N HIS A 28 -7.37 -5.73 11.89
CA HIS A 28 -7.58 -5.23 13.24
C HIS A 28 -6.53 -4.21 13.70
N LYS A 29 -5.29 -4.25 13.19
CA LYS A 29 -4.24 -3.34 13.66
C LYS A 29 -4.39 -1.94 13.09
N PHE A 30 -4.84 -1.79 11.84
CA PHE A 30 -5.05 -0.47 11.26
C PHE A 30 -6.07 0.34 12.06
N ARG A 31 -7.24 -0.24 12.36
CA ARG A 31 -8.27 0.42 13.18
C ARG A 31 -7.74 0.82 14.55
N GLN A 32 -7.07 -0.11 15.24
CA GLN A 32 -6.49 0.16 16.56
C GLN A 32 -5.50 1.31 16.54
N HIS A 33 -4.57 1.32 15.57
CA HIS A 33 -3.57 2.38 15.47
C HIS A 33 -4.24 3.70 15.09
N ASN A 34 -5.23 3.70 14.19
CA ASN A 34 -5.95 4.91 13.82
C ASN A 34 -6.71 5.53 15.01
N GLU A 35 -7.34 4.72 15.86
CA GLU A 35 -7.96 5.19 17.11
C GLU A 35 -6.93 5.83 18.06
N GLU A 36 -5.75 5.23 18.19
CA GLU A 36 -4.65 5.77 19.00
C GLU A 36 -4.14 7.11 18.44
N THR A 37 -3.95 7.19 17.12
CA THR A 37 -3.54 8.40 16.41
C THR A 37 -4.54 9.54 16.59
N LEU A 38 -5.84 9.27 16.51
CA LEU A 38 -6.89 10.26 16.77
C LEU A 38 -6.90 10.73 18.25
N ASN A 39 -6.73 9.82 19.20
CA ASN A 39 -6.64 10.17 20.63
C ASN A 39 -5.43 11.06 20.95
N LEU A 40 -4.30 10.86 20.24
CA LEU A 40 -3.12 11.71 20.37
C LEU A 40 -3.38 13.12 19.82
N LEU A 41 -4.09 13.25 18.70
CA LEU A 41 -4.52 14.57 18.18
C LEU A 41 -5.45 15.29 19.17
N ASP A 42 -6.42 14.59 19.76
CA ASP A 42 -7.30 15.15 20.79
C ASP A 42 -6.52 15.60 22.03
N THR A 43 -5.47 14.87 22.39
CA THR A 43 -4.57 15.23 23.49
C THR A 43 -3.79 16.51 23.19
N MET A 44 -3.30 16.67 21.96
CA MET A 44 -2.64 17.90 21.51
C MET A 44 -3.58 19.12 21.59
N ALA A 45 -4.85 18.96 21.21
CA ALA A 45 -5.85 20.03 21.25
C ALA A 45 -6.18 20.50 22.68
N LYS A 46 -6.23 19.58 23.66
CA LYS A 46 -6.54 19.91 25.08
C LYS A 46 -5.49 20.78 25.75
N ASN A 47 -4.27 20.81 25.23
CA ASN A 47 -3.18 21.64 25.76
C ASN A 47 -3.15 23.06 25.16
N VAL A 48 -4.12 23.41 24.31
CA VAL A 48 -4.26 24.76 23.76
C VAL A 48 -4.97 25.65 24.77
N THR A 49 -4.25 26.59 25.37
CA THR A 49 -4.83 27.60 26.27
C THR A 49 -5.15 28.87 25.47
N ASN A 50 -6.44 29.20 25.34
CA ASN A 50 -6.96 30.47 24.82
C ASN A 50 -6.31 30.99 23.53
N THR A 51 -6.49 30.30 22.41
CA THR A 51 -6.31 30.91 21.09
C THR A 51 -7.64 31.49 20.63
N THR A 52 -7.64 32.77 20.25
CA THR A 52 -8.71 33.40 19.49
C THR A 52 -8.94 32.56 18.23
N GLU A 53 -10.17 32.14 17.94
CA GLU A 53 -10.49 31.34 16.76
C GLU A 53 -10.05 32.09 15.50
N VAL A 54 -8.91 31.70 14.94
CA VAL A 54 -8.47 32.16 13.63
C VAL A 54 -9.20 31.28 12.62
N GLU A 55 -10.30 31.80 12.07
CA GLU A 55 -11.11 31.09 11.09
C GLU A 55 -10.44 31.13 9.70
N VAL A 56 -9.34 30.40 9.55
CA VAL A 56 -8.76 30.11 8.23
C VAL A 56 -9.42 28.83 7.73
N THR A 57 -10.40 28.98 6.84
CA THR A 57 -11.10 27.85 6.23
C THR A 57 -10.28 27.27 5.08
N VAL A 58 -9.59 26.17 5.34
CA VAL A 58 -9.03 25.32 4.28
C VAL A 58 -10.12 24.34 3.83
N ALA A 59 -10.44 24.34 2.53
CA ALA A 59 -11.44 23.44 2.00
C ALA A 59 -10.96 21.98 2.05
N PHE A 60 -11.68 21.12 2.78
CA PHE A 60 -11.38 19.70 2.82
C PHE A 60 -11.60 19.06 1.43
N PRO A 61 -10.66 18.24 0.92
CA PRO A 61 -10.71 17.72 -0.46
C PRO A 61 -11.69 16.53 -0.62
N ASN A 62 -12.96 16.74 -0.27
CA ASN A 62 -14.04 15.73 -0.33
C ASN A 62 -14.17 15.03 -1.69
N HIS A 63 -13.85 15.72 -2.78
CA HIS A 63 -13.92 15.18 -4.13
C HIS A 63 -12.90 14.05 -4.35
N LEU A 64 -11.69 14.13 -3.77
CA LEU A 64 -10.67 13.09 -3.87
C LEU A 64 -11.11 11.81 -3.17
N TYR A 65 -11.62 11.94 -1.93
CA TYR A 65 -12.17 10.79 -1.19
C TYR A 65 -13.35 10.16 -1.93
N ARG A 66 -14.23 10.98 -2.51
CA ARG A 66 -15.37 10.47 -3.31
C ARG A 66 -14.90 9.73 -4.56
N GLN A 67 -13.87 10.22 -5.25
CA GLN A 67 -13.30 9.57 -6.42
C GLN A 67 -12.70 8.22 -6.04
N VAL A 68 -11.80 8.19 -5.05
CA VAL A 68 -11.10 6.98 -4.62
C VAL A 68 -12.04 5.92 -4.02
N SER A 69 -13.14 6.35 -3.38
CA SER A 69 -14.16 5.40 -2.86
C SER A 69 -14.75 4.48 -3.94
N LYS A 70 -14.71 4.89 -5.20
CA LYS A 70 -15.21 4.14 -6.37
C LYS A 70 -14.11 3.37 -7.11
N SER A 71 -12.85 3.53 -6.73
CA SER A 71 -11.68 2.89 -7.35
C SER A 71 -11.43 1.47 -6.82
N SER A 72 -10.38 0.83 -7.32
CA SER A 72 -9.97 -0.50 -6.88
C SER A 72 -9.52 -0.53 -5.41
N ALA A 73 -9.42 -1.72 -4.82
CA ALA A 73 -8.89 -1.87 -3.46
C ALA A 73 -7.41 -1.40 -3.36
N GLU A 74 -6.64 -1.58 -4.44
CA GLU A 74 -5.25 -1.13 -4.53
C GLU A 74 -5.17 0.40 -4.54
N ASP A 75 -6.01 1.07 -5.33
CA ASP A 75 -6.05 2.55 -5.37
C ASP A 75 -6.48 3.14 -4.03
N LYS A 76 -7.46 2.52 -3.36
CA LYS A 76 -7.91 2.92 -2.01
C LYS A 76 -6.78 2.81 -1.00
N LEU A 77 -6.02 1.72 -1.07
CA LEU A 77 -4.91 1.46 -0.17
C LEU A 77 -3.75 2.43 -0.44
N ALA A 78 -3.37 2.62 -1.70
CA ALA A 78 -2.34 3.57 -2.10
C ALA A 78 -2.69 5.01 -1.68
N PHE A 79 -3.94 5.41 -1.86
CA PHE A 79 -4.43 6.70 -1.37
C PHE A 79 -4.35 6.82 0.16
N THR A 80 -4.65 5.74 0.89
CA THR A 80 -4.55 5.73 2.36
C THR A 80 -3.10 5.85 2.82
N VAL A 81 -2.16 5.17 2.14
CA VAL A 81 -0.71 5.32 2.38
C VAL A 81 -0.29 6.76 2.16
N GLN A 82 -0.68 7.35 1.03
CA GLN A 82 -0.36 8.74 0.71
C GLN A 82 -0.87 9.70 1.79
N VAL A 83 -2.13 9.55 2.25
CA VAL A 83 -2.67 10.39 3.32
C VAL A 83 -1.81 10.31 4.59
N LEU A 84 -1.36 9.12 4.98
CA LEU A 84 -0.52 8.95 6.18
C LEU A 84 0.87 9.54 6.01
N GLU A 85 1.48 9.38 4.83
CA GLU A 85 2.79 9.97 4.51
C GLU A 85 2.74 11.49 4.52
N GLU A 86 1.74 12.09 3.87
CA GLU A 86 1.56 13.55 3.86
C GLU A 86 1.27 14.11 5.26
N VAL A 87 0.49 13.38 6.07
CA VAL A 87 0.27 13.73 7.49
C VAL A 87 1.58 13.64 8.29
N ALA A 88 2.41 12.62 8.08
CA ALA A 88 3.69 12.50 8.76
C ALA A 88 4.60 13.69 8.42
N VAL A 89 4.72 14.03 7.13
CA VAL A 89 5.51 15.18 6.66
C VAL A 89 5.03 16.48 7.32
N LEU A 90 3.71 16.73 7.37
CA LEU A 90 3.16 17.92 8.01
C LEU A 90 3.48 18.03 9.51
N PHE A 91 3.53 16.90 10.22
CA PHE A 91 3.84 16.89 11.66
C PHE A 91 5.34 16.84 11.97
N GLU A 92 6.20 16.62 10.97
CA GLU A 92 7.67 16.73 11.08
C GLU A 92 8.16 18.19 10.94
N GLU A 93 7.31 19.10 10.44
CA GLU A 93 7.59 20.53 10.37
C GLU A 93 7.79 21.17 11.75
N ASP A 94 8.35 22.39 11.77
CA ASP A 94 8.60 23.11 13.02
C ASP A 94 7.28 23.48 13.73
N HIS A 95 6.97 22.70 14.75
CA HIS A 95 5.83 22.89 15.63
C HIS A 95 6.25 23.51 16.98
N SER A 96 7.40 24.20 17.06
CA SER A 96 7.88 24.87 18.28
C SER A 96 6.95 25.97 18.82
N SER A 97 6.11 26.53 17.94
CA SER A 97 5.09 27.53 18.29
C SER A 97 3.79 26.90 18.84
N ALA A 98 3.59 25.59 18.66
CA ALA A 98 2.44 24.88 19.21
C ALA A 98 2.66 24.55 20.69
N SER A 99 1.59 24.57 21.49
CA SER A 99 1.64 24.17 22.92
C SER A 99 1.63 22.65 23.13
N TRP A 100 1.88 21.88 22.08
CA TRP A 100 1.81 20.42 22.09
C TRP A 100 3.03 19.82 22.80
N GLU A 101 2.81 18.76 23.57
CA GLU A 101 3.92 18.05 24.19
C GLU A 101 4.73 17.30 23.12
N HIS A 102 6.05 17.53 23.07
CA HIS A 102 6.94 16.86 22.11
C HIS A 102 6.84 15.33 22.13
N SER A 103 6.60 14.73 23.31
CA SER A 103 6.45 13.28 23.44
C SER A 103 5.17 12.78 22.74
N THR A 104 4.09 13.55 22.81
CA THR A 104 2.80 13.24 22.18
C THR A 104 2.93 13.32 20.65
N VAL A 105 3.58 14.36 20.12
CA VAL A 105 3.86 14.49 18.67
C VAL A 105 4.75 13.36 18.18
N ARG A 106 5.80 13.01 18.93
CA ARG A 106 6.68 11.88 18.60
C ARG A 106 5.92 10.55 18.55
N ASN A 107 5.04 10.29 19.52
CA ASN A 107 4.23 9.07 19.55
C ASN A 107 3.27 9.03 18.36
N PHE A 108 2.64 10.15 18.04
CA PHE A 108 1.78 10.29 16.86
C PHE A 108 2.55 9.94 15.58
N LEU A 109 3.70 10.57 15.34
CA LEU A 109 4.55 10.32 14.18
C LEU A 109 5.01 8.86 14.09
N ASN A 110 5.39 8.25 15.22
CA ASN A 110 5.79 6.84 15.25
C ASN A 110 4.67 5.91 14.78
N ILE A 111 3.43 6.18 15.20
CA ILE A 111 2.27 5.35 14.84
C ILE A 111 1.88 5.59 13.38
N VAL A 112 1.78 6.85 12.94
CA VAL A 112 1.45 7.20 11.54
C VAL A 112 2.46 6.59 10.57
N ASN A 113 3.76 6.76 10.82
CA ASN A 113 4.81 6.18 9.98
C ASN A 113 4.77 4.65 9.95
N LYS A 114 4.43 4.02 11.09
CA LYS A 114 4.22 2.57 11.14
C LYS A 114 3.01 2.16 10.31
N GLN A 115 1.89 2.86 10.42
CA GLN A 115 0.70 2.58 9.61
C GLN A 115 1.02 2.71 8.10
N ALA A 116 1.70 3.79 7.69
CA ALA A 116 2.10 4.01 6.30
C ALA A 116 2.99 2.86 5.79
N LYS A 117 4.03 2.49 6.54
CA LYS A 117 4.95 1.40 6.17
C LYS A 117 4.24 0.05 6.02
N GLU A 118 3.38 -0.30 6.97
CA GLU A 118 2.66 -1.58 6.95
C GLU A 118 1.67 -1.63 5.77
N LEU A 119 0.95 -0.54 5.49
CA LEU A 119 0.06 -0.44 4.33
C LEU A 119 0.81 -0.38 2.99
N HIS A 120 1.94 0.30 2.92
CA HIS A 120 2.79 0.32 1.72
C HIS A 120 3.33 -1.09 1.41
N SER A 121 3.64 -1.87 2.45
CA SER A 121 3.98 -3.28 2.30
C SER A 121 2.80 -4.12 1.76
N CYS A 122 1.55 -3.69 2.00
CA CYS A 122 0.36 -4.29 1.41
C CYS A 122 0.28 -3.98 -0.08
N VAL A 123 0.40 -2.71 -0.48
CA VAL A 123 0.37 -2.27 -1.90
C VAL A 123 1.43 -3.03 -2.72
N SER A 124 2.67 -3.02 -2.23
CA SER A 124 3.77 -3.74 -2.87
C SER A 124 3.60 -5.26 -2.86
N SER A 125 2.85 -5.83 -1.91
CA SER A 125 2.55 -7.28 -1.85
C SER A 125 1.37 -7.74 -2.71
N LEU A 126 0.51 -6.85 -3.19
CA LEU A 126 -0.88 -7.21 -3.54
C LEU A 126 -1.11 -7.77 -4.95
N SER A 127 -0.18 -7.67 -5.93
CA SER A 127 -0.42 -8.36 -7.22
C SER A 127 0.85 -8.87 -7.92
N LEU A 128 1.76 -7.99 -8.32
CA LEU A 128 2.90 -8.37 -9.17
C LEU A 128 4.07 -8.99 -8.39
N HIS A 129 4.38 -8.44 -7.22
CA HIS A 129 5.47 -8.94 -6.37
C HIS A 129 5.24 -10.39 -5.92
N MET A 130 4.01 -10.70 -5.49
CA MET A 130 3.66 -12.05 -5.04
C MET A 130 3.65 -13.04 -6.20
N TYR A 131 3.25 -12.60 -7.39
CA TYR A 131 3.41 -13.39 -8.62
C TYR A 131 4.89 -13.72 -8.90
N PHE A 132 5.80 -12.73 -8.87
CA PHE A 132 7.24 -13.01 -9.09
C PHE A 132 7.87 -13.87 -7.98
N LYS A 133 7.43 -13.72 -6.71
CA LYS A 133 7.83 -14.64 -5.64
C LYS A 133 7.38 -16.07 -5.90
N ARG A 134 6.16 -16.29 -6.41
CA ARG A 134 5.66 -17.61 -6.80
C ARG A 134 6.48 -18.21 -7.94
N LEU A 135 6.83 -17.42 -8.96
CA LEU A 135 7.75 -17.86 -10.01
C LEU A 135 9.10 -18.29 -9.43
N SER A 136 9.69 -17.50 -8.54
CA SER A 136 10.95 -17.85 -7.90
C SER A 136 10.86 -19.13 -7.04
N HIS A 137 9.78 -19.30 -6.28
CA HIS A 137 9.65 -20.43 -5.37
C HIS A 137 9.18 -21.71 -6.06
N HIS A 138 8.00 -21.67 -6.69
CA HIS A 138 7.34 -22.86 -7.24
C HIS A 138 7.91 -23.30 -8.60
N ILE A 139 8.51 -22.38 -9.36
CA ILE A 139 9.14 -22.73 -10.62
C ILE A 139 10.64 -22.93 -10.41
N LEU A 140 11.37 -21.90 -10.00
CA LEU A 140 12.83 -22.03 -9.91
C LEU A 140 13.29 -22.96 -8.77
N LYS A 141 12.87 -22.72 -7.52
CA LYS A 141 13.38 -23.51 -6.38
C LYS A 141 12.84 -24.94 -6.39
N GLU A 142 11.54 -25.14 -6.57
CA GLU A 142 10.92 -26.48 -6.54
C GLU A 142 11.33 -27.36 -7.73
N MET A 143 11.60 -26.79 -8.91
CA MET A 143 12.16 -27.54 -10.04
C MET A 143 13.69 -27.61 -10.02
N GLY A 144 14.34 -27.27 -8.90
CA GLY A 144 15.79 -27.41 -8.73
C GLY A 144 16.63 -26.57 -9.70
N HIS A 145 16.12 -25.40 -10.10
CA HIS A 145 16.76 -24.51 -11.07
C HIS A 145 17.08 -25.19 -12.42
N SER A 146 16.27 -26.16 -12.85
CA SER A 146 16.49 -26.88 -14.11
C SER A 146 16.41 -25.97 -15.34
N ALA A 147 16.92 -26.46 -16.47
CA ALA A 147 16.84 -25.75 -17.75
C ALA A 147 15.38 -25.46 -18.16
N GLU A 148 14.46 -26.38 -17.88
CA GLU A 148 13.04 -26.23 -18.14
C GLU A 148 12.41 -25.14 -17.27
N ALA A 149 12.78 -25.08 -15.98
CA ALA A 149 12.33 -24.04 -15.06
C ALA A 149 12.75 -22.65 -15.55
N TRP A 150 14.02 -22.52 -15.96
CA TRP A 150 14.53 -21.27 -16.53
C TRP A 150 13.88 -20.91 -17.87
N GLU A 151 13.52 -21.88 -18.70
CA GLU A 151 12.80 -21.62 -19.95
C GLU A 151 11.37 -21.11 -19.68
N VAL A 152 10.71 -21.57 -18.61
CA VAL A 152 9.43 -21.00 -18.15
C VAL A 152 9.63 -19.56 -17.70
N ILE A 153 10.61 -19.29 -16.82
CA ILE A 153 10.91 -17.93 -16.35
C ILE A 153 11.20 -16.99 -17.52
N ARG A 154 12.04 -17.40 -18.47
CA ARG A 154 12.38 -16.59 -19.65
C ARG A 154 11.14 -16.19 -20.45
N LYS A 155 10.18 -17.11 -20.64
CA LYS A 155 8.92 -16.84 -21.37
C LYS A 155 8.03 -15.86 -20.61
N GLU A 156 7.82 -16.08 -19.32
CA GLU A 156 7.03 -15.18 -18.47
C GLU A 156 7.66 -13.77 -18.43
N THR A 157 8.97 -13.67 -18.22
CA THR A 157 9.70 -12.39 -18.23
C THR A 157 9.56 -11.67 -19.56
N LYS A 158 9.68 -12.37 -20.70
CA LYS A 158 9.48 -11.77 -22.03
C LYS A 158 8.07 -11.19 -22.17
N ALA A 159 7.05 -11.91 -21.74
CA ALA A 159 5.66 -11.45 -21.81
C ALA A 159 5.41 -10.20 -20.96
N HIS A 160 5.97 -10.15 -19.75
CA HIS A 160 5.86 -8.97 -18.88
C HIS A 160 6.57 -7.75 -19.47
N LEU A 161 7.78 -7.91 -20.00
CA LEU A 161 8.53 -6.80 -20.62
C LEU A 161 7.78 -6.23 -21.84
N MET A 162 7.22 -7.09 -22.69
CA MET A 162 6.42 -6.65 -23.85
C MET A 162 5.19 -5.85 -23.43
N ARG A 163 4.47 -6.28 -22.38
CA ARG A 163 3.30 -5.55 -21.87
C ARG A 163 3.68 -4.24 -21.20
N ALA A 164 4.79 -4.22 -20.46
CA ALA A 164 5.30 -3.01 -19.81
C ALA A 164 5.70 -1.94 -20.84
N GLU A 165 6.36 -2.33 -21.93
CA GLU A 165 6.67 -1.44 -23.06
C GLU A 165 5.40 -0.85 -23.68
N GLN A 166 4.38 -1.68 -23.92
CA GLN A 166 3.08 -1.22 -24.47
C GLN A 166 2.41 -0.20 -23.55
N LEU A 167 2.39 -0.47 -22.25
CA LEU A 167 1.85 0.46 -21.25
C LEU A 167 2.64 1.77 -21.17
N ALA A 168 3.97 1.70 -21.19
CA ALA A 168 4.80 2.90 -21.15
C ALA A 168 4.62 3.76 -22.41
N SER A 169 4.51 3.11 -23.58
CA SER A 169 4.36 3.79 -24.87
C SER A 169 3.00 4.49 -25.01
N SER A 170 1.93 3.93 -24.44
CA SER A 170 0.59 4.54 -24.52
C SER A 170 0.46 5.84 -23.73
N LEU A 171 1.34 6.07 -22.75
CA LEU A 171 1.40 7.32 -22.00
C LEU A 171 1.84 8.50 -22.89
N HIS A 172 2.60 8.26 -23.97
CA HIS A 172 3.07 9.32 -24.88
C HIS A 172 2.03 9.70 -25.93
N THR A 173 0.99 8.87 -26.11
CA THR A 173 -0.10 9.12 -27.07
C THR A 173 -1.34 9.78 -26.44
N ALA A 174 -1.34 10.03 -25.13
CA ALA A 174 -2.47 10.58 -24.39
C ALA A 174 -2.49 12.13 -24.32
N HIS A 175 -1.86 12.80 -25.29
CA HIS A 175 -1.73 14.26 -25.34
C HIS A 175 -2.59 14.90 -26.43
#